data_AF-A0AAN7AJ90-F1
#
_entry.id   AF-A0AAN7AJ90-F1
#
_cell.length_a   1.000
_cell.length_b   1.000
_cell.length_c   1.000
_cell.angle_alpha   90.00
_cell.angle_beta   90.00
_cell.angle_gamma   90.00
#
_symmetry.space_group_name_H-M   'P 1'
#
loop_
_entity.id
_entity.type
_entity.pdbx_description
1 polymer ?
#
loop_
_entity_poly.entity_id
_entity_poly.type
_entity_poly.pdbx_seq_one_letter_code
_entity_poly.pdbx_strand_id
1 'polypeptide(L)'
;MTSVEYLYVFLHDLSSEFLILRQFDIFLMNSSVKGLCLLIPKRAKPCNNYTPFVLNQQIQTRKMRLPYVPNPPPPSTEEEDAIVKRIQERRAPRPLQPLDLTLLHSPPVADGWNSFLGAIRTKTTIPEDLKEIAISRVAVVNRAWYEWAHHAPLAEKGGVSKEGMEAVKDGKELILGETEMPGGLTEKQWAVVCFTDEMTRNVQVRDETFGKMKELFGEREVVEIVATIACYNCVSRFLVALDVGERNGTGPDAAH
;
A
#
# COMPACT_ATOMS: atom_id res chain seq x y z
N MET A 1 16.13 59.45 16.86
CA MET A 1 15.17 58.56 17.52
C MET A 1 13.94 58.48 16.65
N THR A 2 13.74 57.36 15.97
CA THR A 2 12.53 57.07 15.19
C THR A 2 12.12 55.65 15.53
N SER A 3 10.99 55.55 16.21
CA SER A 3 10.35 54.29 16.63
C SER A 3 9.90 53.51 15.40
N VAL A 4 10.27 52.22 15.34
CA VAL A 4 9.77 51.29 14.33
C VAL A 4 8.63 50.49 14.95
N GLU A 5 7.43 50.65 14.42
CA GLU A 5 6.26 49.84 14.79
C GLU A 5 6.35 48.45 14.12
N TYR A 6 6.11 47.40 14.91
CA TYR A 6 6.02 46.03 14.45
C TYR A 6 4.55 45.61 14.38
N LEU A 7 4.14 45.02 13.25
CA LEU A 7 2.82 44.42 13.09
C LEU A 7 2.88 42.99 13.63
N TYR A 8 2.17 42.70 14.73
CA TYR A 8 1.97 41.35 15.23
C TYR A 8 0.81 40.71 14.48
N VAL A 9 1.06 39.61 13.77
CA VAL A 9 0.00 38.75 13.23
C VAL A 9 0.04 37.44 14.02
N PHE A 10 -0.96 37.24 14.87
CA PHE A 10 -1.21 35.94 15.50
C PHE A 10 -1.94 35.06 14.50
N LEU A 11 -1.26 34.04 13.98
CA LEU A 11 -1.94 32.92 13.30
C LEU A 11 -2.28 31.88 14.37
N HIS A 12 -3.55 31.87 14.79
CA HIS A 12 -4.11 30.72 15.47
C HIS A 12 -4.47 29.66 14.42
N ASP A 13 -3.97 28.46 14.67
CA ASP A 13 -4.53 27.17 14.25
C ASP A 13 -4.71 26.92 12.75
N LEU A 14 -3.75 26.20 12.16
CA LEU A 14 -4.02 25.25 11.08
C LEU A 14 -2.97 24.12 11.14
N SER A 15 -3.39 23.00 11.73
CA SER A 15 -2.83 21.68 11.50
C SER A 15 -3.02 21.28 10.04
N SER A 16 -1.93 21.13 9.27
CA SER A 16 -1.72 20.19 8.14
C SER A 16 -0.50 20.65 7.34
N GLU A 17 0.26 19.69 6.82
CA GLU A 17 1.38 19.85 5.86
C GLU A 17 2.77 20.14 6.46
N PHE A 18 3.48 19.06 6.83
CA PHE A 18 4.94 19.02 6.81
C PHE A 18 5.39 17.93 5.81
N LEU A 19 5.65 18.35 4.58
CA LEU A 19 6.64 17.72 3.72
C LEU A 19 7.45 18.85 3.05
N ILE A 20 8.73 18.62 2.85
CA ILE A 20 9.76 19.51 2.28
C ILE A 20 10.46 20.37 3.33
N LEU A 21 11.51 19.81 3.94
CA LEU A 21 12.78 20.51 4.22
C LEU A 21 13.90 19.47 4.41
N ARG A 22 14.45 18.96 3.30
CA ARG A 22 15.85 18.53 3.24
C ARG A 22 16.55 19.47 2.28
N GLN A 23 17.31 20.40 2.83
CA GLN A 23 18.61 20.92 2.38
C GLN A 23 18.75 22.28 3.07
N PHE A 24 19.42 22.35 4.22
CA PHE A 24 20.27 23.46 4.66
C PHE A 24 20.86 23.07 6.02
N ASP A 25 22.14 23.37 6.18
CA ASP A 25 23.05 22.74 7.13
C ASP A 25 22.68 22.93 8.60
N ILE A 26 23.03 21.88 9.35
CA ILE A 26 23.04 21.80 10.81
C ILE A 26 23.97 22.88 11.36
N PHE A 27 23.46 23.79 12.19
CA PHE A 27 24.24 24.46 13.22
C PHE A 27 23.55 24.33 14.56
N LEU A 28 24.17 23.57 15.47
CA LEU A 28 23.76 23.41 16.85
C LEU A 28 24.01 24.71 17.62
N MET A 29 22.98 25.23 18.28
CA MET A 29 23.17 25.99 19.52
C MET A 29 22.03 25.75 20.51
N ASN A 30 22.44 25.80 21.76
CA ASN A 30 21.82 25.25 22.96
C ASN A 30 20.58 26.03 23.43
N SER A 31 19.59 25.29 23.93
CA SER A 31 18.60 25.61 24.97
C SER A 31 17.85 26.96 24.98
N SER A 32 16.53 26.83 24.85
CA SER A 32 15.48 27.67 25.45
C SER A 32 15.05 28.97 24.76
N VAL A 33 14.51 28.88 23.53
CA VAL A 33 13.51 29.84 22.99
C VAL A 33 12.57 29.12 22.02
N LYS A 34 11.24 29.16 22.27
CA LYS A 34 10.21 28.73 21.30
C LYS A 34 9.85 29.92 20.41
N GLY A 35 10.21 29.86 19.13
CA GLY A 35 9.74 30.82 18.11
C GLY A 35 10.66 30.89 16.91
N LEU A 36 10.19 30.44 15.74
CA LEU A 36 10.88 30.61 14.46
C LEU A 36 10.58 32.02 13.94
N CYS A 37 11.56 32.92 13.97
CA CYS A 37 11.43 34.28 13.46
C CYS A 37 11.82 34.30 11.97
N LEU A 38 10.86 34.43 11.07
CA LEU A 38 11.13 34.61 9.64
C LEU A 38 11.39 36.10 9.37
N LEU A 39 12.65 36.46 9.12
CA LEU A 39 13.03 37.82 8.71
C LEU A 39 12.75 38.00 7.21
N ILE A 40 11.66 38.68 6.86
CA ILE A 40 11.39 39.12 5.47
C ILE A 40 11.81 40.59 5.33
N PRO A 41 12.83 40.93 4.51
CA PRO A 41 13.21 42.32 4.29
C PRO A 41 12.12 43.07 3.49
N LYS A 42 11.60 44.17 4.05
CA LYS A 42 10.76 45.14 3.30
C LYS A 42 11.66 45.96 2.37
N ARG A 43 11.47 45.77 1.06
CA ARG A 43 12.04 46.48 -0.12
C ARG A 43 13.17 45.76 -0.84
N ALA A 44 12.80 44.84 -1.72
CA ALA A 44 13.59 44.55 -2.92
C ALA A 44 13.14 45.52 -4.05
N LYS A 45 14.11 46.15 -4.72
CA LYS A 45 13.89 46.98 -5.92
C LYS A 45 13.36 46.10 -7.06
N PRO A 46 12.55 46.62 -8.01
CA PRO A 46 12.10 45.83 -9.14
C PRO A 46 13.27 45.58 -10.09
N CYS A 47 13.87 44.39 -10.02
CA CYS A 47 14.72 43.89 -11.09
C CYS A 47 13.81 43.41 -12.21
N ASN A 48 13.71 44.24 -13.25
CA ASN A 48 13.03 43.92 -14.49
C ASN A 48 13.90 42.94 -15.27
N ASN A 49 13.84 41.65 -14.92
CA ASN A 49 14.30 40.49 -15.68
C ASN A 49 13.87 39.21 -14.94
N TYR A 50 12.56 39.01 -14.82
CA TYR A 50 12.01 37.69 -14.52
C TYR A 50 11.76 36.99 -15.84
N THR A 51 12.73 36.18 -16.29
CA THR A 51 12.38 35.01 -17.10
C THR A 51 11.49 34.14 -16.20
N PRO A 52 10.26 33.80 -16.62
CA PRO A 52 9.47 32.83 -15.86
C PRO A 52 10.33 31.58 -15.73
N PHE A 53 10.66 31.20 -14.50
CA PHE A 53 11.03 29.83 -14.21
C PHE A 53 9.74 29.06 -14.50
N VAL A 54 9.58 28.65 -15.77
CA VAL A 54 8.63 27.60 -16.11
C VAL A 54 9.09 26.46 -15.24
N LEU A 55 8.38 26.24 -14.15
CA LEU A 55 8.50 25.03 -13.37
C LEU A 55 8.15 23.97 -14.40
N ASN A 56 9.19 23.42 -15.02
CA ASN A 56 9.08 22.28 -15.88
C ASN A 56 8.71 21.18 -14.88
N GLN A 57 7.42 21.10 -14.54
CA GLN A 57 6.77 19.84 -14.26
C GLN A 57 6.97 19.04 -15.55
N GLN A 58 8.19 18.53 -15.70
CA GLN A 58 8.35 17.18 -16.13
C GLN A 58 7.37 16.43 -15.25
N ILE A 59 6.20 16.15 -15.83
CA ILE A 59 5.50 14.91 -15.57
C ILE A 59 6.62 13.89 -15.74
N GLN A 60 7.32 13.57 -14.64
CA GLN A 60 8.02 12.32 -14.54
C GLN A 60 6.88 11.35 -14.76
N THR A 61 6.75 10.89 -16.00
CA THR A 61 5.93 9.75 -16.33
C THR A 61 6.35 8.75 -15.27
N ARG A 62 5.44 8.45 -14.33
CA ARG A 62 5.71 7.48 -13.28
C ARG A 62 6.08 6.23 -14.05
N LYS A 63 7.38 5.97 -14.10
CA LYS A 63 7.94 4.77 -14.67
C LYS A 63 8.15 3.88 -13.47
N MET A 64 7.73 2.63 -13.58
CA MET A 64 8.21 1.56 -12.73
C MET A 64 9.67 1.76 -12.33
N ARG A 65 10.02 1.34 -11.11
CA ARG A 65 11.41 1.37 -10.65
C ARG A 65 12.34 0.50 -11.50
N LEU A 66 11.78 -0.50 -12.19
CA LEU A 66 12.42 -1.29 -13.24
C LEU A 66 11.51 -1.40 -14.46
N PRO A 67 12.01 -1.28 -15.71
CA PRO A 67 11.16 -1.48 -16.88
C PRO A 67 10.57 -2.90 -16.88
N TYR A 68 9.33 -3.08 -17.33
CA TYR A 68 8.76 -4.41 -17.54
C TYR A 68 9.57 -5.20 -18.59
N VAL A 69 9.59 -6.53 -18.48
CA VAL A 69 10.07 -7.35 -19.60
C VAL A 69 9.19 -7.11 -20.84
N PRO A 70 9.73 -7.26 -22.07
CA PRO A 70 8.91 -7.21 -23.28
C PRO A 70 7.72 -8.16 -23.20
N ASN A 71 6.63 -7.85 -23.91
CA ASN A 71 5.45 -8.71 -23.99
C ASN A 71 5.13 -9.01 -25.47
N PRO A 72 5.39 -10.23 -25.96
CA PRO A 72 5.88 -11.39 -25.20
C PRO A 72 7.34 -11.23 -24.76
N PRO A 73 7.76 -11.90 -23.67
CA PRO A 73 9.16 -11.94 -23.26
C PRO A 73 10.03 -12.55 -24.37
N PRO A 74 11.27 -12.08 -24.57
CA PRO A 74 12.17 -12.67 -25.55
C PRO A 74 12.52 -14.11 -25.14
N PRO A 75 12.76 -14.99 -26.12
CA PRO A 75 13.20 -16.34 -25.82
C PRO A 75 14.57 -16.31 -25.15
N SER A 76 14.76 -17.16 -24.15
CA SER A 76 16.03 -17.28 -23.42
C SER A 76 16.52 -18.72 -23.44
N THR A 77 15.94 -19.60 -22.64
CA THR A 77 16.24 -21.05 -22.62
C THR A 77 14.94 -21.85 -22.74
N GLU A 78 15.01 -23.12 -23.14
CA GLU A 78 13.82 -23.99 -23.24
C GLU A 78 13.04 -24.09 -21.92
N GLU A 79 13.76 -24.10 -20.79
CA GLU A 79 13.15 -24.14 -19.45
C GLU A 79 12.41 -22.84 -19.12
N GLU A 80 13.04 -21.69 -19.39
CA GLU A 80 12.44 -20.38 -19.15
C GLU A 80 11.25 -20.11 -20.09
N ASP A 81 11.34 -20.53 -21.35
CA ASP A 81 10.24 -20.47 -22.31
C ASP A 81 9.04 -21.31 -21.85
N ALA A 82 9.30 -22.49 -21.28
CA ALA A 82 8.25 -23.33 -20.71
C ALA A 82 7.56 -22.66 -19.51
N ILE A 83 8.29 -21.90 -18.68
CA ILE A 83 7.72 -21.11 -17.58
C ILE A 83 6.86 -19.98 -18.14
N VAL A 84 7.37 -19.20 -19.09
CA VAL A 84 6.61 -18.10 -19.72
C VAL A 84 5.30 -18.62 -20.30
N LYS A 85 5.34 -19.75 -21.01
CA LYS A 85 4.16 -20.40 -21.59
C LYS A 85 3.14 -20.79 -20.53
N ARG A 86 3.55 -21.43 -19.43
CA ARG A 86 2.63 -21.77 -18.31
C ARG A 86 1.95 -20.52 -17.74
N ILE A 87 2.68 -19.43 -17.60
CA ILE A 87 2.14 -18.16 -17.07
C ILE A 87 1.14 -17.55 -18.07
N GLN A 88 1.45 -17.57 -19.37
CA GLN A 88 0.53 -17.12 -20.43
C GLN A 88 -0.75 -17.96 -20.47
N GLU A 89 -0.64 -19.29 -20.41
CA GLU A 89 -1.77 -20.22 -20.38
C GLU A 89 -2.68 -19.97 -19.17
N ARG A 90 -2.10 -19.77 -17.98
CA ARG A 90 -2.86 -19.42 -16.76
C ARG A 90 -3.63 -18.10 -16.91
N ARG A 91 -3.12 -17.14 -17.70
CA ARG A 91 -3.75 -15.83 -17.90
C ARG A 91 -4.80 -15.83 -19.00
N ALA A 92 -4.67 -16.70 -19.99
CA ALA A 92 -5.52 -16.73 -21.17
C ALA A 92 -7.02 -16.70 -20.82
N PRO A 93 -7.85 -15.95 -21.58
CA PRO A 93 -7.49 -15.13 -22.75
C PRO A 93 -6.94 -13.73 -22.39
N ARG A 94 -6.77 -13.41 -21.10
CA ARG A 94 -6.24 -12.11 -20.67
C ARG A 94 -4.73 -12.06 -20.91
N PRO A 95 -4.16 -10.87 -21.17
CA PRO A 95 -2.72 -10.71 -21.29
C PRO A 95 -1.99 -10.88 -19.95
N LEU A 96 -0.67 -11.01 -20.02
CA LEU A 96 0.20 -10.86 -18.86
C LEU A 96 -0.04 -9.49 -18.19
N GLN A 97 -0.11 -9.50 -16.87
CA GLN A 97 -0.28 -8.30 -16.05
C GLN A 97 1.09 -7.67 -15.70
N PRO A 98 1.11 -6.40 -15.27
CA PRO A 98 2.30 -5.76 -14.72
C PRO A 98 3.10 -6.61 -13.73
N LEU A 99 2.43 -7.31 -12.80
CA LEU A 99 3.09 -8.22 -11.87
C LEU A 99 3.78 -9.40 -12.58
N ASP A 100 3.13 -10.01 -13.58
CA ASP A 100 3.73 -11.11 -14.32
C ASP A 100 4.97 -10.63 -15.08
N LEU A 101 4.87 -9.48 -15.76
CA LEU A 101 5.99 -8.89 -16.50
C LEU A 101 7.13 -8.41 -15.59
N THR A 102 6.85 -8.11 -14.33
CA THR A 102 7.89 -7.78 -13.34
C THR A 102 8.58 -9.04 -12.83
N LEU A 103 7.83 -10.09 -12.51
CA LEU A 103 8.39 -11.36 -12.04
C LEU A 103 9.25 -12.06 -13.11
N LEU A 104 8.89 -11.91 -14.39
CA LEU A 104 9.59 -12.53 -15.51
C LEU A 104 10.99 -11.97 -15.79
N HIS A 105 11.44 -10.95 -15.04
CA HIS A 105 12.89 -10.66 -14.92
C HIS A 105 13.67 -11.83 -14.31
N SER A 106 12.99 -12.75 -13.62
CA SER A 106 13.54 -13.99 -13.07
C SER A 106 12.53 -15.13 -13.21
N PRO A 107 12.50 -15.85 -14.34
CA PRO A 107 11.53 -16.92 -14.59
C PRO A 107 11.43 -17.98 -13.48
N PRO A 108 12.52 -18.48 -12.86
CA PRO A 108 12.42 -19.42 -11.75
C PRO A 108 11.64 -18.87 -10.54
N VAL A 109 11.81 -17.57 -10.24
CA VAL A 109 11.04 -16.87 -9.20
C VAL A 109 9.59 -16.74 -9.62
N ALA A 110 9.31 -16.38 -10.89
CA ALA A 110 7.95 -16.28 -11.40
C ALA A 110 7.18 -17.60 -11.32
N ASP A 111 7.81 -18.74 -11.59
CA ASP A 111 7.18 -20.05 -11.53
C ASP A 111 6.86 -20.49 -10.09
N GLY A 112 7.82 -20.36 -9.18
CA GLY A 112 7.63 -20.63 -7.75
C GLY A 112 6.56 -19.72 -7.14
N TRP A 113 6.59 -18.43 -7.47
CA TRP A 113 5.60 -17.44 -7.06
C TRP A 113 4.19 -17.84 -7.52
N ASN A 114 4.02 -18.18 -8.79
CA ASN A 114 2.71 -18.57 -9.32
C ASN A 114 2.19 -19.88 -8.75
N SER A 115 3.09 -20.81 -8.41
CA SER A 115 2.74 -22.08 -7.77
C SER A 115 2.22 -21.87 -6.35
N PHE A 116 2.96 -21.10 -5.53
CA PHE A 116 2.57 -20.81 -4.15
C PHE A 116 1.29 -19.96 -4.08
N LEU A 117 1.24 -18.82 -4.78
CA LEU A 117 0.05 -17.95 -4.80
C LEU A 117 -1.14 -18.64 -5.48
N GLY A 118 -0.89 -19.56 -6.43
CA GLY A 118 -1.91 -20.40 -7.03
C GLY A 118 -2.60 -21.26 -5.98
N ALA A 119 -1.84 -21.93 -5.12
CA ALA A 119 -2.38 -22.75 -4.04
C ALA A 119 -3.22 -21.91 -3.06
N ILE A 120 -2.74 -20.75 -2.63
CA ILE A 120 -3.48 -19.84 -1.73
C ILE A 120 -4.80 -19.39 -2.34
N ARG A 121 -4.83 -19.05 -3.63
CA ARG A 121 -6.04 -18.55 -4.28
C ARG A 121 -7.07 -19.64 -4.55
N THR A 122 -6.65 -20.83 -4.97
CA THR A 122 -7.57 -21.82 -5.57
C THR A 122 -7.65 -23.16 -4.85
N LYS A 123 -6.80 -23.43 -3.85
CA LYS A 123 -6.72 -24.74 -3.18
C LYS A 123 -6.99 -24.70 -1.68
N THR A 124 -7.32 -23.53 -1.12
CA THR A 124 -7.75 -23.39 0.28
C THR A 124 -9.26 -23.65 0.41
N THR A 125 -9.68 -23.90 1.65
CA THR A 125 -11.09 -24.12 2.04
C THR A 125 -11.79 -22.88 2.56
N ILE A 126 -11.03 -21.84 2.95
CA ILE A 126 -11.62 -20.59 3.46
C ILE A 126 -12.54 -19.92 2.42
N PRO A 127 -13.73 -19.44 2.83
CA PRO A 127 -14.64 -18.67 1.98
C PRO A 127 -14.00 -17.44 1.32
N GLU A 128 -14.49 -17.07 0.14
CA GLU A 128 -13.94 -15.97 -0.66
C GLU A 128 -14.03 -14.62 0.06
N ASP A 129 -15.11 -14.34 0.81
CA ASP A 129 -15.21 -13.09 1.58
C ASP A 129 -14.09 -12.98 2.62
N LEU A 130 -13.77 -14.05 3.34
CA LEU A 130 -12.70 -14.08 4.34
C LEU A 130 -11.30 -14.03 3.72
N LYS A 131 -11.11 -14.71 2.59
CA LYS A 131 -9.84 -14.67 1.86
C LYS A 131 -9.58 -13.26 1.33
N GLU A 132 -10.54 -12.70 0.62
CA GLU A 132 -10.37 -11.43 -0.08
C GLU A 132 -10.40 -10.23 0.89
N ILE A 133 -11.10 -10.31 2.04
CA ILE A 133 -11.01 -9.26 3.06
C ILE A 133 -9.62 -9.23 3.73
N ALA A 134 -9.02 -10.40 3.99
CA ALA A 134 -7.66 -10.47 4.52
C ALA A 134 -6.66 -9.84 3.55
N ILE A 135 -6.75 -10.20 2.26
CA ILE A 135 -5.89 -9.65 1.21
C ILE A 135 -6.08 -8.13 1.09
N SER A 136 -7.32 -7.69 0.99
CA SER A 136 -7.66 -6.26 0.87
C SER A 136 -7.14 -5.48 2.07
N ARG A 137 -7.21 -6.05 3.29
CA ARG A 137 -6.70 -5.40 4.49
C ARG A 137 -5.17 -5.32 4.50
N VAL A 138 -4.45 -6.37 4.10
CA VAL A 138 -2.99 -6.31 3.90
C VAL A 138 -2.63 -5.18 2.94
N ALA A 139 -3.34 -5.09 1.82
CA ALA A 139 -3.10 -4.07 0.81
C ALA A 139 -3.27 -2.65 1.37
N VAL A 140 -4.30 -2.39 2.16
CA VAL A 140 -4.52 -1.07 2.81
C VAL A 140 -3.42 -0.75 3.81
N VAL A 141 -3.11 -1.68 4.71
CA VAL A 141 -2.10 -1.47 5.77
C VAL A 141 -0.72 -1.19 5.16
N ASN A 142 -0.36 -1.93 4.11
CA ASN A 142 0.93 -1.77 3.42
C ASN A 142 0.91 -0.70 2.32
N ARG A 143 -0.24 -0.05 2.06
CA ARG A 143 -0.44 0.91 0.97
C ARG A 143 -0.11 0.32 -0.42
N ALA A 144 -0.38 -0.97 -0.61
CA ALA A 144 -0.18 -1.69 -1.86
C ALA A 144 -1.39 -1.51 -2.77
N TRP A 145 -1.51 -0.34 -3.40
CA TRP A 145 -2.72 0.02 -4.16
C TRP A 145 -2.95 -0.80 -5.43
N TYR A 146 -1.90 -1.40 -5.99
CA TYR A 146 -2.04 -2.41 -7.06
C TYR A 146 -2.80 -3.65 -6.55
N GLU A 147 -2.45 -4.15 -5.36
CA GLU A 147 -3.11 -5.29 -4.74
C GLU A 147 -4.56 -4.96 -4.39
N TRP A 148 -4.78 -3.81 -3.75
CA TRP A 148 -6.11 -3.31 -3.41
C TRP A 148 -7.03 -3.26 -4.64
N ALA A 149 -6.55 -2.68 -5.74
CA ALA A 149 -7.33 -2.54 -6.98
C ALA A 149 -7.76 -3.89 -7.60
N HIS A 150 -6.99 -4.94 -7.36
CA HIS A 150 -7.32 -6.28 -7.84
C HIS A 150 -8.25 -7.05 -6.90
N HIS A 151 -8.17 -6.80 -5.60
CA HIS A 151 -8.77 -7.64 -4.57
C HIS A 151 -10.02 -7.05 -3.91
N ALA A 152 -10.12 -5.72 -3.77
CA ALA A 152 -11.31 -5.09 -3.20
C ALA A 152 -12.61 -5.45 -3.98
N PRO A 153 -12.62 -5.46 -5.33
CA PRO A 153 -13.80 -5.92 -6.09
C PRO A 153 -14.14 -7.40 -5.87
N LEU A 154 -13.13 -8.24 -5.58
CA LEU A 154 -13.32 -9.65 -5.29
C LEU A 154 -13.90 -9.86 -3.89
N ALA A 155 -13.48 -9.05 -2.91
CA ALA A 155 -14.05 -9.05 -1.56
C ALA A 155 -15.55 -8.70 -1.59
N GLU A 156 -15.93 -7.64 -2.31
CA GLU A 156 -17.33 -7.27 -2.50
C GLU A 156 -18.12 -8.41 -3.17
N LYS A 157 -17.57 -8.97 -4.26
CA LYS A 157 -18.20 -10.10 -4.97
C LYS A 157 -18.31 -11.36 -4.09
N GLY A 158 -17.35 -11.56 -3.19
CA GLY A 158 -17.31 -12.68 -2.24
C GLY A 158 -18.36 -12.57 -1.13
N GLY A 159 -18.90 -11.38 -0.88
CA GLY A 159 -19.97 -11.15 0.10
C GLY A 159 -19.63 -10.14 1.20
N VAL A 160 -18.48 -9.46 1.13
CA VAL A 160 -18.19 -8.34 2.04
C VAL A 160 -19.09 -7.17 1.65
N SER A 161 -19.81 -6.61 2.62
CA SER A 161 -20.70 -5.47 2.35
C SER A 161 -19.90 -4.22 1.98
N LYS A 162 -20.52 -3.29 1.26
CA LYS A 162 -19.89 -1.99 0.94
C LYS A 162 -19.50 -1.21 2.19
N GLU A 163 -20.36 -1.23 3.21
CA GLU A 163 -20.08 -0.61 4.51
C GLU A 163 -18.85 -1.24 5.18
N GLY A 164 -18.77 -2.58 5.16
CA GLY A 164 -17.60 -3.30 5.64
C GLY A 164 -16.32 -2.98 4.86
N MET A 165 -16.42 -2.83 3.53
CA MET A 165 -15.28 -2.43 2.70
C MET A 165 -14.80 -1.00 2.98
N GLU A 166 -15.71 -0.07 3.30
CA GLU A 166 -15.31 1.27 3.75
C GLU A 166 -14.53 1.20 5.07
N ALA A 167 -14.94 0.34 6.02
CA ALA A 167 -14.19 0.11 7.25
C ALA A 167 -12.80 -0.49 6.99
N VAL A 168 -12.71 -1.46 6.06
CA VAL A 168 -11.42 -2.05 5.64
C VAL A 168 -10.51 -0.99 5.02
N LYS A 169 -11.07 -0.06 4.23
CA LYS A 169 -10.35 0.99 3.49
C LYS A 169 -9.78 2.10 4.36
N ASP A 170 -10.41 2.44 5.50
CA ASP A 170 -10.03 3.57 6.38
C ASP A 170 -8.58 3.51 6.89
N GLY A 171 -7.99 2.32 6.98
CA GLY A 171 -6.56 2.13 7.24
C GLY A 171 -6.06 2.45 8.66
N LYS A 172 -6.92 2.98 9.54
CA LYS A 172 -6.66 3.02 10.99
C LYS A 172 -6.51 1.60 11.51
N GLU A 173 -5.59 1.38 12.44
CA GLU A 173 -5.39 0.07 13.07
C GLU A 173 -6.67 -0.38 13.77
N LEU A 174 -7.05 -1.65 13.58
CA LEU A 174 -8.25 -2.26 14.11
C LEU A 174 -7.82 -3.38 15.06
N ILE A 175 -8.15 -3.24 16.34
CA ILE A 175 -7.64 -4.09 17.41
C ILE A 175 -8.81 -4.73 18.14
N LEU A 176 -8.84 -6.06 18.20
CA LEU A 176 -9.87 -6.80 18.92
C LEU A 176 -9.86 -6.41 20.41
N GLY A 177 -11.04 -6.13 20.98
CA GLY A 177 -11.19 -5.74 22.39
C GLY A 177 -10.92 -4.26 22.67
N GLU A 178 -10.28 -3.53 21.76
CA GLU A 178 -9.99 -2.09 21.90
C GLU A 178 -10.77 -1.22 20.89
N THR A 179 -11.00 -1.75 19.69
CA THR A 179 -11.79 -1.10 18.65
C THR A 179 -13.19 -1.70 18.61
N GLU A 180 -14.22 -0.85 18.60
CA GLU A 180 -15.59 -1.29 18.34
C GLU A 180 -15.69 -1.87 16.92
N MET A 181 -16.35 -3.03 16.78
CA MET A 181 -16.50 -3.69 15.48
C MET A 181 -17.24 -2.76 14.52
N PRO A 182 -16.62 -2.35 13.40
CA PRO A 182 -17.29 -1.51 12.41
C PRO A 182 -18.55 -2.16 11.85
N GLY A 183 -19.54 -1.34 11.48
CA GLY A 183 -20.74 -1.79 10.80
C GLY A 183 -20.44 -2.51 9.48
N GLY A 184 -21.35 -3.39 9.07
CA GLY A 184 -21.26 -4.11 7.81
C GLY A 184 -20.27 -5.29 7.77
N LEU A 185 -19.54 -5.55 8.85
CA LEU A 185 -18.69 -6.74 9.01
C LEU A 185 -19.41 -7.82 9.84
N THR A 186 -19.26 -9.08 9.42
CA THR A 186 -19.61 -10.22 10.28
C THR A 186 -18.55 -10.44 11.35
N GLU A 187 -18.87 -11.20 12.40
CA GLU A 187 -17.91 -11.54 13.45
C GLU A 187 -16.64 -12.25 12.89
N LYS A 188 -16.82 -13.13 11.91
CA LYS A 188 -15.70 -13.82 11.23
C LYS A 188 -14.85 -12.85 10.42
N GLN A 189 -15.47 -11.94 9.67
CA GLN A 189 -14.76 -10.92 8.89
C GLN A 189 -13.99 -9.97 9.82
N TRP A 190 -14.61 -9.54 10.92
CA TRP A 190 -13.97 -8.69 11.92
C TRP A 190 -12.74 -9.34 12.56
N ALA A 191 -12.85 -10.60 12.98
CA ALA A 191 -11.74 -11.35 13.54
C ALA A 191 -10.57 -11.46 12.54
N VAL A 192 -10.85 -11.76 11.27
CA VAL A 192 -9.85 -11.82 10.21
C VAL A 192 -9.18 -10.46 9.98
N VAL A 193 -9.94 -9.35 9.98
CA VAL A 193 -9.40 -8.00 9.81
C VAL A 193 -8.44 -7.63 10.95
N CYS A 194 -8.85 -7.84 12.20
CA CYS A 194 -7.99 -7.58 13.38
C CYS A 194 -6.72 -8.43 13.37
N PHE A 195 -6.88 -9.72 13.08
CA PHE A 195 -5.76 -10.66 12.98
C PHE A 195 -4.80 -10.25 11.85
N THR A 196 -5.34 -9.73 10.75
CA THR A 196 -4.54 -9.20 9.64
C THR A 196 -3.76 -7.95 10.02
N ASP A 197 -4.35 -7.00 10.77
CA ASP A 197 -3.64 -5.82 11.28
C ASP A 197 -2.46 -6.22 12.16
N GLU A 198 -2.67 -7.09 13.13
CA GLU A 198 -1.61 -7.54 14.05
C GLU A 198 -0.48 -8.26 13.30
N MET A 199 -0.80 -9.24 12.44
CA MET A 199 0.20 -9.94 11.63
C MET A 199 0.98 -9.00 10.70
N THR A 200 0.33 -8.00 10.14
CA THR A 200 0.94 -7.12 9.13
C THR A 200 1.80 -6.03 9.75
N ARG A 201 1.33 -5.41 10.83
CA ARG A 201 2.02 -4.30 11.52
C ARG A 201 3.06 -4.80 12.51
N ASN A 202 2.71 -5.84 13.27
CA ASN A 202 3.45 -6.23 14.47
C ASN A 202 4.13 -7.59 14.33
N VAL A 203 3.75 -8.40 13.33
CA VAL A 203 4.15 -9.81 13.11
C VAL A 203 3.67 -10.76 14.21
N GLN A 204 3.80 -10.34 15.46
CA GLN A 204 3.24 -11.02 16.63
C GLN A 204 1.74 -10.74 16.72
N VAL A 205 0.99 -11.81 16.99
CA VAL A 205 -0.45 -11.76 17.25
C VAL A 205 -0.67 -12.01 18.73
N ARG A 206 -1.57 -11.25 19.36
CA ARG A 206 -1.94 -11.40 20.77
C ARG A 206 -2.70 -12.70 20.98
N ASP A 207 -2.53 -13.31 22.15
CA ASP A 207 -3.22 -14.56 22.53
C ASP A 207 -4.74 -14.44 22.46
N GLU A 208 -5.28 -13.27 22.80
CA GLU A 208 -6.72 -12.97 22.70
C GLU A 208 -7.21 -13.06 21.25
N THR A 209 -6.53 -12.39 20.32
CA THR A 209 -6.88 -12.38 18.90
C THR A 209 -6.73 -13.78 18.30
N PHE A 210 -5.67 -14.51 18.64
CA PHE A 210 -5.51 -15.91 18.21
C PHE A 210 -6.57 -16.85 18.83
N GLY A 211 -6.91 -16.62 20.09
CA GLY A 211 -8.00 -17.31 20.79
C GLY A 211 -9.32 -17.15 20.03
N LYS A 212 -9.65 -15.92 19.63
CA LYS A 212 -10.86 -15.63 18.85
C LYS A 212 -10.88 -16.35 17.50
N MET A 213 -9.74 -16.47 16.83
CA MET A 213 -9.66 -17.25 15.59
C MET A 213 -10.00 -18.73 15.82
N LYS A 214 -9.52 -19.35 16.90
CA LYS A 214 -9.84 -20.75 17.23
C LYS A 214 -11.30 -20.97 17.63
N GLU A 215 -11.98 -19.96 18.16
CA GLU A 215 -13.42 -20.05 18.45
C GLU A 215 -14.27 -20.07 17.18
N LEU A 216 -13.82 -19.35 16.14
CA LEU A 216 -14.60 -19.11 14.93
C LEU A 216 -14.26 -20.05 13.77
N PHE A 217 -13.07 -20.65 13.78
CA PHE A 217 -12.49 -21.39 12.66
C PHE A 217 -11.89 -22.72 13.09
N GLY A 218 -11.95 -23.72 12.21
CA GLY A 218 -11.20 -24.95 12.36
C GLY A 218 -9.69 -24.74 12.16
N GLU A 219 -8.86 -25.64 12.69
CA GLU A 219 -7.39 -25.50 12.61
C GLU A 219 -6.87 -25.31 11.19
N ARG A 220 -7.44 -26.06 10.22
CA ARG A 220 -7.08 -25.91 8.80
C ARG A 220 -7.39 -24.51 8.28
N GLU A 221 -8.57 -23.97 8.60
CA GLU A 221 -8.97 -22.63 8.18
C GLU A 221 -8.04 -21.57 8.80
N VAL A 222 -7.67 -21.72 10.08
CA VAL A 222 -6.70 -20.82 10.74
C VAL A 222 -5.35 -20.84 10.02
N VAL A 223 -4.83 -22.02 9.69
CA VAL A 223 -3.57 -22.15 8.93
C VAL A 223 -3.70 -21.48 7.56
N GLU A 224 -4.81 -21.68 6.86
CA GLU A 224 -5.06 -21.09 5.54
C GLU A 224 -5.21 -19.55 5.60
N ILE A 225 -5.83 -19.00 6.65
CA ILE A 225 -5.92 -17.55 6.89
C ILE A 225 -4.53 -16.97 7.16
N VAL A 226 -3.75 -17.57 8.06
CA VAL A 226 -2.37 -17.17 8.37
C VAL A 226 -1.51 -17.21 7.10
N ALA A 227 -1.59 -18.30 6.33
CA ALA A 227 -0.84 -18.45 5.09
C ALA A 227 -1.25 -17.42 4.03
N THR A 228 -2.55 -17.07 3.96
CA THR A 228 -3.05 -16.02 3.06
C THR A 228 -2.48 -14.66 3.45
N ILE A 229 -2.56 -14.27 4.73
CA ILE A 229 -2.05 -12.99 5.22
C ILE A 229 -0.54 -12.90 5.02
N ALA A 230 0.21 -13.97 5.34
CA ALA A 230 1.66 -14.02 5.15
C ALA A 230 2.05 -13.94 3.66
N CYS A 231 1.33 -14.67 2.80
CA CYS A 231 1.52 -14.63 1.36
C CYS A 231 1.34 -13.21 0.81
N TYR A 232 0.24 -12.54 1.14
CA TYR A 232 -0.02 -11.19 0.62
C TYR A 232 0.83 -10.12 1.29
N ASN A 233 1.36 -10.38 2.48
CA ASN A 233 2.46 -9.60 3.05
C ASN A 233 3.75 -9.70 2.20
N CYS A 234 4.05 -10.86 1.63
CA CYS A 234 5.12 -11.00 0.64
C CYS A 234 4.78 -10.26 -0.67
N VAL A 235 3.56 -10.42 -1.18
CA VAL A 235 3.09 -9.77 -2.42
C VAL A 235 3.15 -8.25 -2.31
N SER A 236 2.51 -7.65 -1.30
CA SER A 236 2.50 -6.21 -1.07
C SER A 236 3.91 -5.63 -0.95
N ARG A 237 4.84 -6.29 -0.26
CA ARG A 237 6.25 -5.87 -0.17
C ARG A 237 6.92 -5.86 -1.54
N PHE A 238 6.68 -6.86 -2.39
CA PHE A 238 7.20 -6.90 -3.76
C PHE A 238 6.59 -5.79 -4.63
N LEU A 239 5.26 -5.65 -4.61
CA LEU A 239 4.52 -4.66 -5.39
C LEU A 239 4.97 -3.24 -5.05
N VAL A 240 5.01 -2.89 -3.76
CA VAL A 240 5.35 -1.54 -3.31
C VAL A 240 6.83 -1.26 -3.55
N ALA A 241 7.74 -2.21 -3.30
CA ALA A 241 9.17 -2.01 -3.50
C ALA A 241 9.54 -1.71 -4.95
N LEU A 242 8.82 -2.28 -5.92
CA LEU A 242 9.05 -2.11 -7.36
C LEU A 242 8.09 -1.11 -8.03
N ASP A 243 7.10 -0.61 -7.27
CA ASP A 243 6.02 0.27 -7.76
C ASP A 243 5.19 -0.37 -8.89
N VAL A 244 4.89 -1.66 -8.77
CA VAL A 244 4.18 -2.44 -9.80
C VAL A 244 2.86 -1.77 -10.22
N GLY A 245 2.70 -1.57 -11.53
CA GLY A 245 1.55 -0.86 -12.11
C GLY A 245 1.52 0.64 -11.84
N GLU A 246 2.61 1.20 -11.29
CA GLU A 246 2.80 2.63 -11.01
C GLU A 246 1.73 3.19 -10.06
N ARG A 247 1.31 2.33 -9.12
CA ARG A 247 0.18 2.54 -8.21
C ARG A 247 0.57 3.13 -6.86
N ASN A 248 1.84 3.20 -6.45
CA ASN A 248 2.22 3.61 -5.08
C ASN A 248 1.65 4.98 -4.68
N GLY A 249 1.51 5.90 -5.64
CA GLY A 249 0.98 7.24 -5.41
C GLY A 249 -0.46 7.45 -5.86
N THR A 250 -1.29 6.42 -6.02
CA THR A 250 -2.68 6.58 -6.48
C THR A 250 -3.71 6.57 -5.35
N GLY A 251 -3.46 5.83 -4.26
CA GLY A 251 -4.43 5.65 -3.18
C GLY A 251 -5.51 4.61 -3.49
N PRO A 252 -6.38 4.31 -2.51
CA PRO A 252 -7.38 3.24 -2.61
C PRO A 252 -8.58 3.58 -3.51
N ASP A 253 -8.91 4.86 -3.70
CA ASP A 253 -10.03 5.30 -4.54
C ASP A 253 -9.64 5.56 -6.01
N ALA A 254 -8.41 5.20 -6.38
CA ALA A 254 -7.94 5.37 -7.74
C ALA A 254 -8.69 4.45 -8.71
N ALA A 255 -9.10 5.01 -9.85
CA ALA A 255 -9.75 4.24 -10.91
C ALA A 255 -8.91 3.03 -11.33
N HIS A 256 -9.59 1.91 -11.57
CA HIS A 256 -8.98 0.64 -11.94
C HIS A 256 -8.64 0.60 -13.42
#